data_AF-A0A914RXR7-F1
#
_entry.id   AF-A0A914RXR7-F1
#
_cell.length_a   1.000
_cell.length_b   1.000
_cell.length_c   1.000
_cell.angle_alpha   90.00
_cell.angle_beta   90.00
_cell.angle_gamma   90.00
#
_symmetry.space_group_name_H-M   'P 1'
#
loop_
_entity.id
_entity.type
_entity.pdbx_description
1 polymer ?
#
loop_
_entity_poly.entity_id
_entity_poly.type
_entity_poly.pdbx_seq_one_letter_code
_entity_poly.pdbx_strand_id
1 'polypeptide(L)'
;MERKHDDMLQVVMNTFLNGEWGKEERKTIPYKKGEKFDLRIRAHDDRFQIFCDQKEFKDYEHRLPLSSISHLSIDGDLYLNQVHWGGKYYRGGYFQPVPYESGIAQGFGVQKSLLIFACPEKKAKRFNVNLLRKNGDIALHFNPRFDEKVILAFDLFLILPPI
;
A
#
# COMPACT_ATOMS: atom_id res chain seq x y z
N MET A 1 28.58 4.80 -33.37
CA MET A 1 27.41 3.95 -33.05
C MET A 1 26.76 4.54 -31.82
N GLU A 2 25.64 5.18 -32.04
CA GLU A 2 24.88 5.95 -31.06
C GLU A 2 24.24 4.98 -30.07
N ARG A 3 24.65 5.05 -28.79
CA ARG A 3 23.95 4.34 -27.72
C ARG A 3 22.58 5.01 -27.60
N LYS A 4 21.55 4.40 -28.21
CA LYS A 4 20.16 4.80 -28.00
C LYS A 4 19.95 4.84 -26.49
N HIS A 5 19.58 6.02 -26.00
CA HIS A 5 19.05 6.22 -24.67
C HIS A 5 17.97 5.15 -24.49
N ASP A 6 18.18 4.22 -23.56
CA ASP A 6 17.20 3.23 -23.20
C ASP A 6 15.91 4.01 -22.88
N ASP A 7 14.81 3.77 -23.61
CA ASP A 7 13.51 4.37 -23.35
C ASP A 7 13.02 3.79 -22.01
N MET A 8 13.58 4.30 -20.92
CA MET A 8 13.23 3.89 -19.57
C MET A 8 11.74 4.18 -19.40
N LEU A 9 10.95 3.12 -19.28
CA LEU A 9 9.52 3.23 -19.04
C LEU A 9 9.27 4.14 -17.83
N GLN A 10 8.35 5.09 -17.97
CA GLN A 10 8.07 6.10 -16.96
C GLN A 10 6.62 6.04 -16.50
N VAL A 11 6.42 6.33 -15.22
CA VAL A 11 5.13 6.77 -14.69
C VAL A 11 5.04 8.28 -14.90
N VAL A 12 3.92 8.74 -15.47
CA VAL A 12 3.61 10.15 -15.66
C VAL A 12 2.54 10.55 -14.64
N MET A 13 2.76 11.64 -13.93
CA MET A 13 1.82 12.22 -12.98
C MET A 13 1.53 13.66 -13.38
N ASN A 14 0.25 14.03 -13.36
CA ASN A 14 -0.17 15.37 -13.76
C ASN A 14 -1.51 15.73 -13.11
N THR A 15 -1.89 17.00 -13.25
CA THR A 15 -3.19 17.54 -12.85
C THR A 15 -3.86 18.13 -14.08
N PHE A 16 -5.13 17.79 -14.27
CA PHE A 16 -5.99 18.38 -15.29
C PHE A 16 -6.92 19.40 -14.62
N LEU A 17 -6.87 20.65 -15.06
CA LEU A 17 -7.67 21.74 -14.51
C LEU A 17 -8.19 22.61 -15.65
N ASN A 18 -9.49 22.94 -15.61
CA ASN A 18 -10.13 23.84 -16.57
C ASN A 18 -9.94 23.46 -18.04
N GLY A 19 -9.90 22.16 -18.35
CA GLY A 19 -9.74 21.67 -19.72
C GLY A 19 -8.29 21.48 -20.17
N GLU A 20 -7.31 21.78 -19.32
CA GLU A 20 -5.89 21.74 -19.67
C GLU A 20 -5.07 20.85 -18.73
N TRP A 21 -4.07 20.19 -19.30
CA TRP A 21 -3.06 19.46 -18.54
C TRP A 21 -1.95 20.40 -18.08
N GLY A 22 -1.58 20.31 -16.81
CA GLY A 22 -0.45 21.03 -16.25
C GLY A 22 0.92 20.44 -16.67
N LYS A 23 1.97 20.83 -15.94
CA LYS A 23 3.32 20.31 -16.16
C LYS A 23 3.46 18.86 -15.66
N GLU A 24 3.89 17.96 -16.52
CA GLU A 24 4.12 16.56 -16.15
C GLU A 24 5.27 16.40 -15.15
N GLU A 25 5.10 15.48 -14.22
CA GLU A 25 6.19 14.89 -13.43
C GLU A 25 6.38 13.44 -13.87
N ARG A 26 7.63 13.05 -14.09
CA ARG A 26 8.00 11.74 -14.62
C ARG A 26 8.95 11.03 -13.65
N LYS A 27 8.75 9.74 -13.45
CA LYS A 27 9.66 8.89 -12.68
C LYS A 27 9.74 7.51 -13.31
N THR A 28 10.93 6.92 -13.33
CA THR A 28 11.14 5.56 -13.85
C THR A 28 10.21 4.57 -13.16
N ILE A 29 9.56 3.71 -13.94
CA ILE A 29 8.60 2.74 -13.44
C ILE A 29 9.28 1.74 -12.48
N PRO A 30 8.67 1.39 -11.33
CA PRO A 30 9.29 0.48 -10.36
C PRO A 30 8.89 -1.00 -10.57
N TYR A 31 7.96 -1.28 -11.47
CA TYR A 31 7.43 -2.62 -11.77
C TYR A 31 7.54 -2.96 -13.26
N LYS A 32 7.42 -4.24 -13.60
CA LYS A 32 7.56 -4.75 -14.96
C LYS A 32 6.21 -5.07 -15.60
N LYS A 33 6.16 -4.99 -16.93
CA LYS A 33 4.98 -5.43 -17.70
C LYS A 33 4.68 -6.91 -17.42
N GLY A 34 3.42 -7.23 -17.15
CA GLY A 34 2.95 -8.59 -16.86
C GLY A 34 3.13 -9.07 -15.42
N GLU A 35 3.87 -8.32 -14.57
CA GLU A 35 3.99 -8.63 -13.14
C GLU A 35 2.89 -7.92 -12.33
N LYS A 36 2.43 -8.56 -11.25
CA LYS A 36 1.53 -7.93 -10.29
C LYS A 36 2.28 -6.84 -9.52
N PHE A 37 1.61 -5.73 -9.23
CA PHE A 37 2.14 -4.65 -8.39
C PHE A 37 1.07 -4.19 -7.39
N ASP A 38 1.50 -3.54 -6.30
CA ASP A 38 0.62 -2.75 -5.44
C ASP A 38 0.91 -1.26 -5.57
N LEU A 39 -0.15 -0.45 -5.72
CA LEU A 39 -0.09 1.01 -5.70
C LEU A 39 -0.85 1.52 -4.48
N ARG A 40 -0.19 2.36 -3.68
CA ARG A 40 -0.82 3.07 -2.57
C ARG A 40 -0.59 4.56 -2.71
N ILE A 41 -1.67 5.32 -2.70
CA ILE A 41 -1.65 6.79 -2.71
C ILE A 41 -2.19 7.25 -1.36
N ARG A 42 -1.35 7.92 -0.57
CA ARG A 42 -1.71 8.49 0.73
C ARG A 42 -1.78 10.00 0.63
N ALA A 43 -2.96 10.58 0.87
CA ALA A 43 -3.09 12.03 0.99
C ALA A 43 -2.51 12.50 2.32
N HIS A 44 -1.67 13.54 2.29
CA HIS A 44 -1.25 14.38 3.41
C HIS A 44 -1.87 15.78 3.21
N ASP A 45 -1.66 16.69 4.16
CA ASP A 45 -2.19 18.06 4.07
C ASP A 45 -1.54 18.86 2.91
N ASP A 46 -0.32 18.50 2.51
CA ASP A 46 0.51 19.21 1.53
C ASP A 46 0.73 18.44 0.21
N ARG A 47 0.64 17.10 0.22
CA ARG A 47 0.95 16.26 -0.94
C ARG A 47 0.24 14.91 -0.96
N PHE A 48 0.31 14.23 -2.09
CA PHE A 48 0.15 12.78 -2.16
C PHE A 48 1.50 12.10 -2.00
N GLN A 49 1.61 11.20 -1.04
CA GLN A 49 2.73 10.28 -0.91
C GLN A 49 2.37 8.95 -1.57
N ILE A 50 3.10 8.58 -2.61
CA ILE A 50 2.83 7.43 -3.46
C ILE A 50 3.85 6.32 -3.12
N PHE A 51 3.35 5.10 -2.96
CA PHE A 51 4.13 3.90 -2.77
C PHE A 51 3.83 2.90 -3.88
N CYS A 52 4.86 2.22 -4.37
CA CYS A 52 4.75 1.08 -5.26
C CYS A 52 5.47 -0.11 -4.62
N ASP A 53 4.82 -1.27 -4.58
CA ASP A 53 5.35 -2.49 -3.94
C ASP A 53 5.86 -2.22 -2.52
N GLN A 54 5.05 -1.51 -1.73
CA GLN A 54 5.31 -1.08 -0.35
C GLN A 54 6.53 -0.16 -0.16
N LYS A 55 7.22 0.26 -1.22
CA LYS A 55 8.35 1.19 -1.17
C LYS A 55 7.90 2.57 -1.58
N GLU A 56 8.46 3.58 -0.91
CA GLU A 56 8.18 4.97 -1.26
C GLU A 56 8.61 5.22 -2.72
N PHE A 57 7.64 5.64 -3.53
CA PHE A 57 7.82 5.89 -4.94
C PHE A 57 7.95 7.38 -5.22
N LYS A 58 7.00 8.22 -4.82
CA LYS A 58 7.04 9.65 -5.16
C LYS A 58 6.13 10.47 -4.26
N ASP A 59 6.59 11.65 -3.89
CA ASP A 59 5.74 12.71 -3.37
C ASP A 59 5.27 13.62 -4.52
N TYR A 60 3.95 13.88 -4.59
CA TYR A 60 3.31 14.75 -5.57
C TYR A 60 2.54 15.85 -4.84
N GLU A 61 3.03 17.09 -4.92
CA GLU A 61 2.41 18.24 -4.25
C GLU A 61 1.00 18.52 -4.78
N HIS A 62 0.10 18.93 -3.89
CA HIS A 62 -1.27 19.24 -4.27
C HIS A 62 -1.31 20.46 -5.20
N ARG A 63 -1.83 20.29 -6.42
CA ARG A 63 -2.11 21.39 -7.35
C ARG A 63 -3.57 21.82 -7.34
N LEU A 64 -4.43 21.05 -6.68
CA LEU A 64 -5.85 21.33 -6.43
C LEU A 64 -6.18 21.05 -4.96
N PRO A 65 -7.24 21.68 -4.41
CA PRO A 65 -7.69 21.38 -3.07
C PRO A 65 -8.01 19.90 -2.91
N LEU A 66 -7.42 19.23 -1.91
CA LEU A 66 -7.68 17.80 -1.65
C LEU A 66 -9.19 17.52 -1.50
N SER A 67 -9.95 18.47 -0.95
CA SER A 67 -11.41 18.39 -0.76
C SER A 67 -12.21 18.34 -2.07
N SER A 68 -11.63 18.68 -3.22
CA SER A 68 -12.34 18.59 -4.51
C SER A 68 -12.39 17.17 -5.07
N ILE A 69 -11.59 16.24 -4.54
CA ILE A 69 -11.54 14.85 -5.00
C ILE A 69 -12.74 14.10 -4.42
N SER A 70 -13.57 13.54 -5.30
CA SER A 70 -14.81 12.84 -4.92
C SER A 70 -14.99 11.48 -5.58
N HIS A 71 -14.24 11.19 -6.65
CA HIS A 71 -14.41 10.00 -7.47
C HIS A 71 -13.04 9.40 -7.83
N LEU A 72 -13.01 8.08 -8.05
CA LEU A 72 -11.87 7.33 -8.55
C LEU A 72 -12.28 6.65 -9.87
N SER A 73 -11.41 6.74 -10.87
CA SER A 73 -11.51 5.97 -12.11
C SER A 73 -10.20 5.22 -12.34
N ILE A 74 -10.28 3.98 -12.81
CA ILE A 74 -9.15 3.13 -13.18
C ILE A 74 -9.49 2.56 -14.56
N ASP A 75 -8.63 2.81 -15.54
CA ASP A 75 -8.83 2.44 -16.93
C ASP A 75 -7.50 2.03 -17.58
N GLY A 76 -7.57 1.37 -18.74
CA GLY A 76 -6.42 0.89 -19.52
C GLY A 76 -6.13 -0.62 -19.36
N ASP A 77 -4.97 -1.03 -19.87
CA ASP A 77 -4.58 -2.44 -20.03
C ASP A 77 -4.12 -3.09 -18.71
N LEU A 78 -5.05 -3.35 -17.77
CA LEU A 78 -4.75 -4.04 -16.51
C LEU A 78 -5.89 -4.95 -16.03
N TYR A 79 -5.53 -5.98 -15.27
CA TYR A 79 -6.50 -6.79 -14.51
C TYR A 79 -6.61 -6.24 -13.09
N LEU A 80 -7.80 -5.75 -12.71
CA LEU A 80 -8.02 -5.17 -11.40
C LEU A 80 -8.39 -6.25 -10.37
N ASN A 81 -7.52 -6.51 -9.41
CA ASN A 81 -7.75 -7.54 -8.40
C ASN A 81 -8.49 -7.03 -7.15
N GLN A 82 -8.11 -5.85 -6.64
CA GLN A 82 -8.69 -5.30 -5.41
C GLN A 82 -8.54 -3.77 -5.39
N VAL A 83 -9.61 -3.08 -4.96
CA VAL A 83 -9.58 -1.65 -4.63
C VAL A 83 -10.08 -1.48 -3.21
N HIS A 84 -9.35 -0.69 -2.42
CA HIS A 84 -9.75 -0.31 -1.07
C HIS A 84 -9.33 1.14 -0.81
N TRP A 85 -10.25 1.95 -0.29
CA TRP A 85 -9.96 3.28 0.21
C TRP A 85 -10.39 3.37 1.67
N GLY A 86 -9.65 4.15 2.45
CA GLY A 86 -9.89 4.29 3.88
C GLY A 86 -8.60 4.61 4.63
N GLY A 87 -8.61 4.34 5.92
CA GLY A 87 -7.57 4.80 6.83
C GLY A 87 -7.85 6.22 7.32
N LYS A 88 -7.23 6.59 8.43
CA LYS A 88 -7.33 7.91 9.05
C LYS A 88 -5.93 8.37 9.44
N TYR A 89 -5.66 9.67 9.40
CA TYR A 89 -4.61 10.21 10.25
C TYR A 89 -5.02 9.99 11.69
N TYR A 90 -4.34 9.06 12.33
CA TYR A 90 -4.40 8.96 13.75
C TYR A 90 -3.58 10.12 14.32
N ARG A 91 -4.20 10.87 15.23
CA ARG A 91 -3.81 12.22 15.66
C ARG A 91 -2.29 12.35 15.80
N GLY A 92 -1.69 13.29 15.05
CA GLY A 92 -0.26 13.65 15.15
C GLY A 92 0.69 12.94 14.18
N GLY A 93 0.21 12.17 13.19
CA GLY A 93 1.09 11.44 12.26
C GLY A 93 1.68 10.16 12.87
N TYR A 94 1.29 9.86 14.11
CA TYR A 94 1.71 8.67 14.85
C TYR A 94 0.82 7.48 14.47
N PHE A 95 1.40 6.28 14.53
CA PHE A 95 0.71 5.00 14.46
C PHE A 95 -0.49 4.96 15.43
N GLN A 96 -1.49 4.09 15.21
CA GLN A 96 -2.54 3.88 16.23
C GLN A 96 -1.89 3.62 17.59
N PRO A 97 -2.42 4.19 18.69
CA PRO A 97 -1.99 3.79 20.01
C PRO A 97 -2.25 2.28 20.14
N VAL A 98 -1.17 1.55 20.38
CA VAL A 98 -1.22 0.13 20.75
C VAL A 98 -1.29 0.09 22.29
N PRO A 99 -2.17 -0.74 22.90
CA PRO A 99 -3.04 -1.75 22.28
C PRO A 99 -4.22 -1.15 21.51
N TYR A 100 -4.47 -1.70 20.32
CA TYR A 100 -5.63 -1.39 19.48
C TYR A 100 -6.65 -2.52 19.58
N GLU A 101 -7.92 -2.17 19.81
CA GLU A 101 -9.04 -3.10 19.82
C GLU A 101 -10.24 -2.49 19.10
N SER A 102 -10.90 -3.30 18.28
CA SER A 102 -12.14 -2.92 17.61
C SER A 102 -12.95 -4.16 17.22
N GLY A 103 -14.27 -3.96 17.05
CA GLY A 103 -15.11 -4.99 16.43
C GLY A 103 -14.92 -5.00 14.90
N ILE A 104 -14.94 -6.20 14.30
CA ILE A 104 -15.01 -6.36 12.85
C ILE A 104 -16.48 -6.21 12.43
N ALA A 105 -16.83 -5.09 11.79
CA ALA A 105 -18.19 -4.82 11.35
C ALA A 105 -18.71 -5.96 10.46
N GLN A 106 -19.93 -6.46 10.75
CA GLN A 106 -20.56 -7.62 10.09
C GLN A 106 -19.84 -8.97 10.25
N GLY A 107 -18.77 -9.03 11.06
CA GLY A 107 -17.98 -10.25 11.31
C GLY A 107 -16.96 -10.57 10.21
N PHE A 108 -16.20 -11.64 10.42
CA PHE A 108 -15.14 -12.11 9.51
C PHE A 108 -15.51 -13.48 8.93
N GLY A 109 -16.21 -13.46 7.79
CA GLY A 109 -16.73 -14.64 7.11
C GLY A 109 -15.88 -15.09 5.91
N VAL A 110 -16.30 -16.19 5.27
CA VAL A 110 -15.68 -16.74 4.06
C VAL A 110 -15.50 -15.65 2.99
N GLN A 111 -14.37 -15.67 2.28
CA GLN A 111 -13.96 -14.70 1.25
C GLN A 111 -13.69 -13.26 1.75
N LYS A 112 -13.81 -12.97 3.05
CA LYS A 112 -13.34 -11.71 3.62
C LYS A 112 -11.84 -11.80 3.89
N SER A 113 -11.13 -10.69 3.62
CA SER A 113 -9.71 -10.54 3.89
C SER A 113 -9.49 -9.38 4.84
N LEU A 114 -8.60 -9.56 5.83
CA LEU A 114 -8.15 -8.50 6.72
C LEU A 114 -6.76 -8.04 6.29
N LEU A 115 -6.64 -6.77 5.90
CA LEU A 115 -5.37 -6.16 5.50
C LEU A 115 -4.89 -5.21 6.60
N ILE A 116 -3.68 -5.45 7.12
CA ILE A 116 -3.08 -4.65 8.19
C ILE A 116 -1.80 -4.03 7.67
N PHE A 117 -1.73 -2.70 7.70
CA PHE A 117 -0.49 -1.96 7.47
C PHE A 117 0.09 -1.55 8.82
N ALA A 118 1.21 -2.18 9.20
CA ALA A 118 1.92 -1.91 10.45
C ALA A 118 3.43 -1.80 10.19
N CYS A 119 4.11 -0.95 10.96
CA CYS A 119 5.56 -0.87 10.99
C CYS A 119 6.00 -1.24 12.41
N PRO A 120 6.64 -2.40 12.62
CA PRO A 120 7.20 -2.74 13.92
C PRO A 120 8.20 -1.66 14.38
N GLU A 121 8.25 -1.39 15.68
CA GLU A 121 9.24 -0.45 16.21
C GLU A 121 10.68 -0.93 15.94
N LYS A 122 11.62 0.00 15.78
CA LYS A 122 13.05 -0.33 15.50
C LYS A 122 13.69 -1.29 16.52
N LYS A 123 13.17 -1.29 17.76
CA LYS A 123 13.65 -2.13 18.87
C LYS A 123 12.61 -3.20 19.27
N ALA A 124 11.59 -3.44 18.44
CA ALA A 124 10.53 -4.39 18.75
C ALA A 124 11.09 -5.81 18.92
N LYS A 125 10.70 -6.47 20.01
CA LYS A 125 10.97 -7.90 20.22
C LYS A 125 9.85 -8.76 19.66
N ARG A 126 8.59 -8.36 19.87
CA ARG A 126 7.40 -9.10 19.46
C ARG A 126 6.18 -8.19 19.40
N PHE A 127 5.18 -8.59 18.64
CA PHE A 127 3.83 -8.01 18.68
C PHE A 127 2.81 -9.11 18.34
N ASN A 128 1.51 -8.86 18.57
CA ASN A 128 0.48 -9.82 18.19
C ASN A 128 -0.73 -9.15 17.52
N VAL A 129 -1.41 -9.95 16.69
CA VAL A 129 -2.72 -9.65 16.11
C VAL A 129 -3.63 -10.82 16.47
N ASN A 130 -4.74 -10.52 17.14
CA ASN A 130 -5.71 -11.52 17.57
C ASN A 130 -7.00 -11.37 16.76
N LEU A 131 -7.57 -12.47 16.29
CA LEU A 131 -8.96 -12.54 15.83
C LEU A 131 -9.79 -13.15 16.95
N LEU A 132 -10.62 -12.35 17.62
CA LEU A 132 -11.38 -12.78 18.79
C LEU A 132 -12.84 -13.13 18.44
N ARG A 133 -13.39 -14.09 19.17
CA ARG A 133 -14.83 -14.36 19.26
C ARG A 133 -15.48 -13.45 20.31
N LYS A 134 -16.81 -13.30 20.25
CA LYS A 134 -17.56 -12.47 21.21
C LYS A 134 -17.41 -12.89 22.68
N ASN A 135 -17.09 -14.15 22.95
CA ASN A 135 -16.84 -14.68 24.29
C ASN A 135 -15.38 -14.51 24.76
N GLY A 136 -14.53 -13.86 23.97
CA GLY A 136 -13.12 -13.63 24.31
C GLY A 136 -12.15 -14.70 23.79
N ASP A 137 -12.64 -15.82 23.26
CA ASP A 137 -11.76 -16.85 22.67
C ASP A 137 -10.97 -16.27 21.50
N ILE A 138 -9.71 -16.67 21.37
CA ILE A 138 -8.85 -16.27 20.25
C ILE A 138 -8.92 -17.34 19.16
N ALA A 139 -9.58 -17.03 18.05
CA ALA A 139 -9.66 -17.92 16.89
C ALA A 139 -8.33 -17.99 16.14
N LEU A 140 -7.56 -16.90 16.12
CA LEU A 140 -6.20 -16.83 15.56
C LEU A 140 -5.34 -15.88 16.38
N HIS A 141 -4.17 -16.36 16.83
CA HIS A 141 -3.13 -15.57 17.46
C HIS A 141 -1.92 -15.49 16.54
N PHE A 142 -1.77 -14.39 15.80
CA PHE A 142 -0.60 -14.13 14.95
C PHE A 142 0.42 -13.34 15.77
N ASN A 143 1.57 -13.92 16.11
CA ASN A 143 2.53 -13.32 17.03
C ASN A 143 3.98 -13.38 16.50
N PRO A 144 4.40 -12.42 15.68
CA PRO A 144 5.80 -12.30 15.27
C PRO A 144 6.71 -12.06 16.46
N ARG A 145 7.82 -12.81 16.52
CA ARG A 145 8.84 -12.77 17.57
C ARG A 145 10.22 -12.65 16.92
N PHE A 146 10.79 -11.46 16.94
CA PHE A 146 12.11 -11.14 16.39
C PHE A 146 13.26 -11.59 17.29
N ASP A 147 12.97 -11.80 18.58
CA ASP A 147 13.91 -12.28 19.59
C ASP A 147 14.03 -13.80 19.63
N GLU A 148 13.14 -14.52 18.95
CA GLU A 148 13.26 -15.95 18.70
C GLU A 148 13.91 -16.14 17.33
N LYS A 149 14.90 -17.05 17.22
CA LYS A 149 15.55 -17.41 15.95
C LYS A 149 14.57 -18.18 15.06
N VAL A 150 13.51 -17.54 14.60
CA VAL A 150 12.77 -18.02 13.45
C VAL A 150 13.60 -17.62 12.25
N ILE A 151 14.23 -18.60 11.59
CA ILE A 151 14.64 -18.44 10.20
C ILE A 151 13.33 -18.22 9.45
N LEU A 152 12.93 -16.95 9.31
CA LEU A 152 12.03 -16.59 8.23
C LEU A 152 12.86 -16.85 6.99
N ALA A 153 12.76 -18.07 6.46
CA ALA A 153 12.98 -18.31 5.06
C ALA A 153 11.88 -17.49 4.36
N PHE A 154 12.11 -16.18 4.24
CA PHE A 154 11.58 -15.43 3.14
C PHE A 154 12.28 -16.00 1.92
N ASP A 155 11.72 -17.07 1.37
CA ASP A 155 11.93 -17.37 -0.04
C ASP A 155 11.18 -16.28 -0.80
N LEU A 156 11.83 -15.12 -0.89
CA LEU A 156 11.48 -14.08 -1.83
C LEU A 156 12.16 -14.48 -3.15
N PHE A 157 11.33 -14.78 -4.14
CA PHE A 157 11.59 -15.15 -5.55
C PHE A 157 11.82 -16.63 -5.87
N LEU A 158 10.81 -17.27 -6.46
CA LEU A 158 10.80 -17.77 -7.86
C LEU A 158 9.54 -18.60 -8.12
N ILE A 159 8.57 -18.06 -8.87
CA ILE A 159 7.69 -18.91 -9.70
C ILE A 159 7.84 -18.46 -11.15
N LEU A 160 8.74 -19.14 -11.85
CA LEU A 160 8.59 -19.62 -13.23
C LEU A 160 9.37 -20.95 -13.33
N PRO A 161 9.06 -21.88 -14.25
CA PRO A 161 7.78 -22.44 -14.70
C PRO A 161 7.80 -24.00 -14.63
N PRO A 162 6.88 -24.72 -15.28
CA PRO A 162 7.36 -25.81 -16.14
C PRO A 162 6.78 -25.77 -17.56
N ILE A 163 7.72 -25.83 -18.53
CA ILE A 163 7.68 -26.13 -19.98
C ILE A 163 6.45 -25.68 -20.78
#